data_AF-V9DL03-F1
#
_entry.id   AF-V9DL03-F1
#
_cell.length_a   1.000
_cell.length_b   1.000
_cell.length_c   1.000
_cell.angle_alpha   90.00
_cell.angle_beta   90.00
_cell.angle_gamma   90.00
#
_symmetry.space_group_name_H-M   'P 1'
#
loop_
_entity.id
_entity.type
_entity.pdbx_description
1 polymer ?
#
loop_
_entity_poly.entity_id
_entity_poly.type
_entity_poly.pdbx_seq_one_letter_code
_entity_poly.pdbx_strand_id
1 'polypeptide(L)'
;KRRVVEALSPEEGVADSEEISFPGHVHQLLSIPWFERVWVVQEVAGNENVSVRHGKSMLAWEIIALCCASFVVIYPSLAPADRQRLGLEDFGFAPSLRLARFWSMVSSRRLPISALLLASSSLRATVPRDKIYAIYRLAADLPDMSFKPDYIRPLQDTYMDFTHGIIAATRRLDIISI
;
A
#
# COMPACT_ATOMS: atom_id res chain seq x y z
N LYS A 1 17.94 -13.37 -7.52
CA LYS A 1 18.01 -13.63 -6.05
C LYS A 1 16.70 -13.13 -5.46
N ARG A 2 15.80 -14.00 -4.98
CA ARG A 2 14.43 -13.66 -4.56
C ARG A 2 14.47 -12.84 -3.26
N ARG A 3 13.82 -11.68 -3.19
CA ARG A 3 13.76 -10.85 -1.98
C ARG A 3 12.58 -11.30 -1.14
N VAL A 4 12.84 -11.81 0.07
CA VAL A 4 11.79 -12.21 1.01
C VAL A 4 11.61 -11.10 2.03
N VAL A 5 10.36 -10.68 2.24
CA VAL A 5 9.96 -9.65 3.17
C VAL A 5 9.04 -10.28 4.22
N GLU A 6 9.30 -10.03 5.49
CA GLU A 6 8.55 -10.62 6.59
C GLU A 6 7.41 -9.70 7.02
N ALA A 7 6.18 -10.16 6.84
CA ALA A 7 5.03 -9.54 7.45
C ALA A 7 5.01 -9.94 8.94
N LEU A 8 5.77 -9.21 9.75
CA LEU A 8 5.84 -9.43 11.20
C LEU A 8 4.46 -9.14 11.84
N SER A 9 3.89 -10.15 12.48
CA SER A 9 2.77 -10.03 13.44
C SER A 9 3.17 -10.81 14.71
N PRO A 10 2.67 -10.44 15.91
CA PRO A 10 2.87 -11.24 17.11
C PRO A 10 2.32 -12.64 16.86
N GLU A 11 3.01 -13.65 17.40
CA GLU A 11 2.60 -15.04 17.26
C GLU A 11 1.22 -15.27 17.91
N GLU A 12 0.16 -15.19 17.11
CA GLU A 12 -1.14 -15.79 17.45
C GLU A 12 -1.63 -16.64 16.27
N GLY A 13 -2.01 -17.87 16.60
CA GLY A 13 -2.12 -19.01 15.71
C GLY A 13 -3.01 -18.76 14.49
N VAL A 14 -2.42 -18.97 13.31
CA VAL A 14 -3.15 -19.05 12.05
C VAL A 14 -3.70 -20.49 11.93
N ALA A 15 -5.02 -20.60 11.86
CA ALA A 15 -5.74 -21.83 11.60
C ALA A 15 -5.31 -22.46 10.27
N ASP A 16 -5.31 -23.80 10.25
CA ASP A 16 -4.85 -24.63 9.14
C ASP A 16 -5.47 -24.26 7.80
N SER A 17 -4.60 -24.23 6.80
CA SER A 17 -4.90 -23.98 5.40
C SER A 17 -5.50 -25.23 4.75
N GLU A 18 -6.82 -25.34 4.72
CA GLU A 18 -7.53 -26.22 3.79
C GLU A 18 -8.67 -25.47 3.08
N GLU A 19 -8.58 -25.43 1.75
CA GLU A 19 -9.65 -25.12 0.76
C GLU A 19 -10.37 -23.76 0.86
N ILE A 20 -9.58 -22.71 0.69
CA ILE A 20 -9.95 -21.30 0.80
C ILE A 20 -10.46 -20.61 -0.50
N SER A 21 -11.76 -20.37 -0.72
CA SER A 21 -12.25 -19.46 -1.79
C SER A 21 -11.60 -18.06 -1.69
N PHE A 22 -10.82 -17.72 -2.70
CA PHE A 22 -9.83 -16.62 -2.74
C PHE A 22 -10.32 -15.21 -2.36
N PRO A 23 -11.53 -14.74 -2.73
CA PRO A 23 -11.92 -13.34 -2.48
C PRO A 23 -12.11 -12.97 -1.01
N GLY A 24 -12.58 -13.91 -0.16
CA GLY A 24 -12.82 -13.66 1.26
C GLY A 24 -11.54 -13.39 2.06
N HIS A 25 -10.42 -13.98 1.63
CA HIS A 25 -9.16 -13.86 2.36
C HIS A 25 -8.35 -12.62 2.10
N VAL A 26 -8.63 -11.90 1.00
CA VAL A 26 -7.93 -10.64 0.75
C VAL A 26 -8.22 -9.67 1.88
N HIS A 27 -9.45 -9.67 2.40
CA HIS A 27 -9.82 -8.90 3.59
C HIS A 27 -9.02 -9.31 4.83
N GLN A 28 -8.89 -10.60 5.11
CA GLN A 28 -8.11 -11.12 6.24
C GLN A 28 -6.59 -10.88 6.09
N LEU A 29 -6.06 -10.99 4.88
CA LEU A 29 -4.65 -10.70 4.61
C LEU A 29 -4.35 -9.22 4.85
N LEU A 30 -5.23 -8.33 4.38
CA LEU A 30 -5.07 -6.89 4.52
C LEU A 30 -5.36 -6.36 5.93
N SER A 31 -5.95 -7.16 6.82
CA SER A 31 -6.08 -6.81 8.24
C SER A 31 -4.77 -6.97 9.02
N ILE A 32 -3.74 -7.62 8.44
CA ILE A 32 -2.41 -7.70 9.04
C ILE A 32 -1.80 -6.29 9.12
N PRO A 33 -1.37 -5.82 10.30
CA PRO A 33 -0.85 -4.45 10.49
C PRO A 33 0.30 -4.06 9.56
N TRP A 34 1.05 -5.03 9.04
CA TRP A 34 2.10 -4.81 8.06
C TRP A 34 1.58 -4.08 6.82
N PHE A 35 0.41 -4.46 6.26
CA PHE A 35 -0.18 -3.80 5.08
C PHE A 35 -0.65 -2.37 5.34
N GLU A 36 -0.77 -1.96 6.60
CA GLU A 36 -1.12 -0.59 6.94
C GLU A 36 0.11 0.32 6.93
N ARG A 37 1.34 -0.20 6.99
CA ARG A 37 2.54 0.63 7.16
C ARG A 37 2.98 1.26 5.83
N VAL A 38 3.19 2.57 5.82
CA VAL A 38 3.65 3.29 4.62
C VAL A 38 5.03 2.80 4.15
N TRP A 39 5.91 2.40 5.08
CA TRP A 39 7.28 1.98 4.75
C TRP A 39 7.35 0.71 3.90
N VAL A 40 6.33 -0.15 3.96
CA VAL A 40 6.23 -1.36 3.15
C VAL A 40 6.30 -1.04 1.66
N VAL A 41 5.85 0.15 1.26
CA VAL A 41 5.95 0.63 -0.12
C VAL A 41 7.38 0.50 -0.65
N GLN A 42 8.42 0.85 0.12
CA GLN A 42 9.80 0.71 -0.34
C GLN A 42 10.31 -0.73 -0.36
N GLU A 43 9.70 -1.61 0.43
CA GLU A 43 10.08 -3.02 0.52
C GLU A 43 9.59 -3.80 -0.70
N VAL A 44 8.42 -3.42 -1.22
CA VAL A 44 7.75 -4.13 -2.32
C VAL A 44 7.86 -3.39 -3.65
N ALA A 45 7.73 -2.07 -3.66
CA ALA A 45 7.74 -1.29 -4.89
C ALA A 45 9.18 -1.12 -5.40
N GLY A 46 9.35 -1.22 -6.73
CA GLY A 46 10.64 -1.06 -7.39
C GLY A 46 11.63 -2.21 -7.21
N ASN A 47 11.19 -3.33 -6.62
CA ASN A 47 12.00 -4.54 -6.48
C ASN A 47 11.40 -5.67 -7.33
N GLU A 48 12.26 -6.40 -8.03
CA GLU A 48 11.86 -7.60 -8.76
C GLU A 48 11.85 -8.83 -7.83
N ASN A 49 10.93 -9.76 -8.07
CA ASN A 49 10.86 -11.05 -7.37
C ASN A 49 10.71 -10.90 -5.84
N VAL A 50 9.77 -10.07 -5.41
CA VAL A 50 9.44 -9.90 -3.99
C VAL A 50 8.50 -11.00 -3.53
N SER A 51 8.70 -11.51 -2.32
CA SER A 51 7.75 -12.43 -1.70
C SER A 51 7.53 -12.09 -0.25
N VAL A 52 6.27 -12.10 0.15
CA VAL A 52 5.82 -11.81 1.51
C VAL A 52 5.67 -13.12 2.24
N ARG A 53 6.33 -13.22 3.39
CA ARG A 53 6.22 -14.36 4.31
C ARG A 53 5.30 -13.98 5.47
N HIS A 54 4.32 -14.84 5.75
CA HIS A 54 3.44 -14.73 6.90
C HIS A 54 3.30 -16.12 7.55
N GLY A 55 3.83 -16.28 8.77
CA GLY A 55 3.96 -17.58 9.42
C GLY A 55 4.78 -18.57 8.57
N LYS A 56 4.15 -19.70 8.22
CA LYS A 56 4.72 -20.74 7.34
C LYS A 56 4.44 -20.51 5.85
N SER A 57 3.59 -19.55 5.51
CA SER A 57 3.17 -19.27 4.14
C SER A 57 4.07 -18.22 3.49
N MET A 58 4.30 -18.38 2.18
CA MET A 58 5.04 -17.40 1.38
C MET A 58 4.31 -17.16 0.06
N LEU A 59 4.01 -15.90 -0.23
CA LEU A 59 3.28 -15.48 -1.43
C LEU A 59 4.14 -14.50 -2.23
N ALA A 60 4.16 -14.66 -3.55
CA ALA A 60 4.77 -13.67 -4.43
C ALA A 60 3.97 -12.37 -4.39
N TRP A 61 4.66 -11.23 -4.40
CA TRP A 61 4.02 -9.92 -4.31
C TRP A 61 3.04 -9.68 -5.47
N GLU A 62 3.38 -10.15 -6.66
CA GLU A 62 2.56 -10.06 -7.87
C GLU A 62 1.21 -10.78 -7.69
N ILE A 63 1.21 -11.91 -6.97
CA ILE A 63 -0.02 -12.62 -6.63
C ILE A 63 -0.85 -11.78 -5.67
N ILE A 64 -0.26 -11.24 -4.60
CA ILE A 64 -0.97 -10.39 -3.63
C ILE A 64 -1.60 -9.16 -4.33
N ALA A 65 -0.85 -8.51 -5.21
CA ALA A 65 -1.32 -7.38 -5.99
C ALA A 65 -2.49 -7.76 -6.91
N LEU A 66 -2.41 -8.91 -7.57
CA LEU A 66 -3.50 -9.44 -8.40
C LEU A 66 -4.75 -9.75 -7.55
N CYS A 67 -4.57 -10.35 -6.36
CA CYS A 67 -5.67 -10.56 -5.41
C CYS A 67 -6.38 -9.25 -5.09
N CYS A 68 -5.61 -8.22 -4.77
CA CYS A 68 -6.11 -6.90 -4.44
C CYS A 68 -6.88 -6.28 -5.62
N ALA A 69 -6.34 -6.37 -6.83
CA ALA A 69 -7.01 -5.89 -8.04
C ALA A 69 -8.34 -6.62 -8.28
N SER A 70 -8.36 -7.96 -8.20
CA SER A 70 -9.57 -8.76 -8.34
C SER A 70 -10.60 -8.42 -7.26
N PHE A 71 -10.18 -8.26 -6.00
CA PHE A 71 -11.05 -7.89 -4.90
C PHE A 71 -11.75 -6.55 -5.14
N VAL A 72 -11.03 -5.55 -5.65
CA VAL A 72 -11.59 -4.22 -5.97
C VAL A 72 -12.65 -4.28 -7.08
N VAL A 73 -12.48 -5.17 -8.06
CA VAL A 73 -13.40 -5.31 -9.21
C VAL A 73 -14.60 -6.19 -8.88
N ILE A 74 -14.38 -7.32 -8.21
CA ILE A 74 -15.41 -8.32 -7.95
C ILE A 74 -16.36 -7.82 -6.85
N TYR A 75 -15.83 -7.25 -5.76
CA TYR A 75 -16.63 -6.92 -4.58
C TYR A 75 -17.88 -6.06 -4.86
N PRO A 76 -17.80 -4.94 -5.61
CA PRO A 76 -18.98 -4.11 -5.89
C PRO A 76 -20.09 -4.88 -6.62
N SER A 77 -19.71 -5.93 -7.35
CA SER A 77 -20.60 -6.76 -8.17
C SER A 77 -21.20 -7.94 -7.41
N LEU A 78 -20.73 -8.24 -6.19
CA LEU A 78 -21.26 -9.33 -5.39
C LEU A 78 -22.64 -8.99 -4.83
N ALA A 79 -23.57 -9.95 -4.86
CA ALA A 79 -24.86 -9.83 -4.20
C ALA A 79 -24.69 -9.76 -2.67
N PRO A 80 -25.61 -9.12 -1.93
CA PRO A 80 -25.53 -9.06 -0.46
C PRO A 80 -25.37 -10.44 0.20
N ALA A 81 -26.13 -11.45 -0.25
CA ALA A 81 -26.03 -12.81 0.27
C ALA A 81 -24.64 -13.44 0.09
N ASP A 82 -23.96 -13.14 -1.03
CA ASP A 82 -22.59 -13.61 -1.27
C ASP A 82 -21.58 -12.89 -0.36
N ARG A 83 -21.79 -11.60 -0.10
CA ARG A 83 -20.96 -10.83 0.85
C ARG A 83 -21.10 -11.38 2.27
N GLN A 84 -22.33 -11.68 2.69
CA GLN A 84 -22.60 -12.32 3.98
C GLN A 84 -21.89 -13.66 4.10
N ARG A 85 -22.05 -14.53 3.10
CA ARG A 85 -21.42 -15.86 3.06
C ARG A 85 -19.89 -15.78 3.12
N LEU A 86 -19.30 -14.75 2.53
CA LEU A 86 -17.86 -14.53 2.50
C LEU A 86 -17.33 -13.72 3.71
N GLY A 87 -18.19 -13.33 4.66
CA GLY A 87 -17.80 -12.56 5.83
C GLY A 87 -17.36 -11.13 5.54
N LEU A 88 -17.92 -10.49 4.50
CA LEU A 88 -17.51 -9.18 3.99
C LEU A 88 -18.37 -8.00 4.51
N GLU A 89 -19.24 -8.21 5.49
CA GLU A 89 -20.23 -7.20 5.94
C GLU A 89 -19.71 -6.24 7.05
N ASP A 90 -18.55 -6.51 7.64
CA ASP A 90 -18.06 -5.81 8.83
C ASP A 90 -17.46 -4.41 8.57
N PHE A 91 -17.48 -3.56 9.61
CA PHE A 91 -16.87 -2.21 9.65
C PHE A 91 -15.38 -2.16 9.23
N GLY A 92 -14.65 -3.29 9.35
CA GLY A 92 -13.28 -3.44 8.88
C GLY A 92 -13.11 -3.51 7.35
N PHE A 93 -14.21 -3.57 6.60
CA PHE A 93 -14.19 -3.74 5.14
C PHE A 93 -13.75 -2.49 4.38
N ALA A 94 -14.25 -1.31 4.75
CA ALA A 94 -13.87 -0.06 4.07
C ALA A 94 -12.35 0.21 4.13
N PRO A 95 -11.65 -0.01 5.26
CA PRO A 95 -10.19 -0.07 5.31
C PRO A 95 -9.58 -1.07 4.32
N SER A 96 -10.00 -2.33 4.32
CA SER A 96 -9.42 -3.37 3.44
C SER A 96 -9.63 -3.06 1.97
N LEU A 97 -10.78 -2.50 1.55
CA LEU A 97 -10.98 -2.09 0.16
C LEU A 97 -10.06 -0.92 -0.23
N ARG A 98 -9.80 0.03 0.68
CA ARG A 98 -8.83 1.11 0.44
C ARG A 98 -7.41 0.57 0.31
N LEU A 99 -7.00 -0.33 1.20
CA LEU A 99 -5.70 -0.99 1.13
C LEU A 99 -5.56 -1.83 -0.14
N ALA A 100 -6.58 -2.59 -0.52
CA ALA A 100 -6.59 -3.37 -1.77
C ALA A 100 -6.41 -2.45 -2.99
N ARG A 101 -7.15 -1.33 -3.05
CA ARG A 101 -6.95 -0.32 -4.10
C ARG A 101 -5.52 0.16 -4.13
N PHE A 102 -4.97 0.57 -2.99
CA PHE A 102 -3.59 1.04 -2.91
C PHE A 102 -2.58 0.00 -3.38
N TRP A 103 -2.60 -1.22 -2.82
CA TRP A 103 -1.63 -2.27 -3.14
C TRP A 103 -1.76 -2.81 -4.57
N SER A 104 -2.96 -2.74 -5.16
CA SER A 104 -3.15 -3.00 -6.59
C SER A 104 -2.48 -1.95 -7.49
N MET A 105 -2.41 -0.68 -7.04
CA MET A 105 -1.80 0.41 -7.82
C MET A 105 -0.27 0.40 -7.76
N VAL A 106 0.29 0.18 -6.57
CA VAL A 106 1.75 0.20 -6.31
C VAL A 106 2.54 -0.78 -7.19
N SER A 107 1.88 -1.85 -7.64
CA SER A 107 2.52 -2.94 -8.39
C SER A 107 2.45 -2.77 -9.90
N SER A 108 1.57 -1.89 -10.41
CA SER A 108 1.16 -1.91 -11.82
C SER A 108 1.26 -0.58 -12.53
N ARG A 109 1.42 0.55 -11.81
CA ARG A 109 1.35 1.88 -12.43
C ARG A 109 2.40 2.84 -11.85
N ARG A 110 3.09 3.55 -12.74
CA ARG A 110 3.74 4.80 -12.36
C ARG A 110 2.65 5.88 -12.32
N LEU A 111 2.43 6.47 -11.15
CA LEU A 111 1.39 7.47 -10.91
C LEU A 111 2.01 8.83 -10.63
N PRO A 112 1.31 9.94 -10.90
CA PRO A 112 1.77 11.25 -10.46
C PRO A 112 1.84 11.31 -8.93
N ILE A 113 2.75 12.13 -8.39
CA ILE A 113 2.97 12.24 -6.94
C ILE A 113 1.69 12.58 -6.17
N SER A 114 0.82 13.43 -6.72
CA SER A 114 -0.45 13.81 -6.10
C SER A 114 -1.38 12.61 -5.89
N ALA A 115 -1.53 11.76 -6.90
CA ALA A 115 -2.32 10.54 -6.78
C ALA A 115 -1.72 9.56 -5.76
N LEU A 116 -0.39 9.45 -5.68
CA LEU A 116 0.29 8.60 -4.70
C LEU A 116 0.10 9.10 -3.26
N LEU A 117 0.20 10.42 -3.03
CA LEU A 117 -0.04 11.02 -1.72
C LEU A 117 -1.49 10.80 -1.26
N LEU A 118 -2.46 11.03 -2.15
CA LEU A 118 -3.86 10.79 -1.86
C LEU A 118 -4.12 9.31 -1.54
N ALA A 119 -3.59 8.39 -2.36
CA ALA A 119 -3.82 6.96 -2.20
C ALA A 119 -3.15 6.38 -0.94
N SER A 120 -1.97 6.89 -0.56
CA SER A 120 -1.22 6.45 0.62
C SER A 120 -1.58 7.20 1.91
N SER A 121 -2.48 8.18 1.84
CA SER A 121 -2.94 9.00 2.97
C SER A 121 -3.44 8.16 4.15
N SER A 122 -4.07 7.02 3.88
CA SER A 122 -4.60 6.10 4.90
C SER A 122 -3.58 5.16 5.55
N LEU A 123 -2.35 5.06 5.02
CA LEU A 123 -1.31 4.22 5.60
C LEU A 123 -0.80 4.80 6.93
N ARG A 124 -0.33 3.98 7.84
CA ARG A 124 0.27 4.38 9.11
C ARG A 124 1.75 4.71 8.92
N ALA A 125 2.18 5.77 9.57
CA ALA A 125 3.57 6.18 9.64
C ALA A 125 3.90 6.50 11.10
N THR A 126 4.93 5.87 11.65
CA THR A 126 5.39 6.15 13.02
C THR A 126 6.17 7.47 13.04
N VAL A 127 7.00 7.69 12.03
CA VAL A 127 7.64 8.98 11.77
C VAL A 127 6.82 9.71 10.71
N PRO A 128 6.30 10.91 10.98
CA PRO A 128 5.45 11.63 10.02
C PRO A 128 6.10 11.81 8.63
N ARG A 129 7.41 12.08 8.59
CA ARG A 129 8.19 12.25 7.36
C ARG A 129 8.15 11.03 6.42
N ASP A 130 7.90 9.83 6.96
CA ASP A 130 7.84 8.61 6.14
C ASP A 130 6.70 8.66 5.13
N LYS A 131 5.67 9.48 5.37
CA LYS A 131 4.57 9.71 4.43
C LYS A 131 5.03 10.20 3.07
N ILE A 132 6.08 11.01 3.03
CA ILE A 132 6.67 11.47 1.77
C ILE A 132 7.82 10.57 1.34
N TYR A 133 8.69 10.17 2.28
CA TYR A 133 9.92 9.44 1.98
C TYR A 133 9.65 8.04 1.43
N ALA A 134 8.57 7.39 1.87
CA ALA A 134 8.22 6.06 1.43
C ALA A 134 7.76 6.00 -0.04
N ILE A 135 7.15 7.06 -0.56
CA ILE A 135 6.40 7.01 -1.82
C ILE A 135 6.97 7.87 -2.94
N TYR A 136 7.72 8.94 -2.65
CA TYR A 136 8.04 9.95 -3.66
C TYR A 136 8.84 9.40 -4.85
N ARG A 137 9.68 8.37 -4.63
CA ARG A 137 10.47 7.70 -5.68
C ARG A 137 9.63 6.88 -6.67
N LEU A 138 8.36 6.63 -6.35
CA LEU A 138 7.44 5.93 -7.23
C LEU A 138 6.73 6.87 -8.21
N ALA A 139 6.84 8.19 -7.99
CA ALA A 139 6.16 9.19 -8.79
C ALA A 139 6.71 9.22 -10.22
N ALA A 140 5.80 9.19 -11.20
CA ALA A 140 6.13 9.23 -12.62
C ALA A 140 6.65 10.60 -13.07
N ASP A 141 6.21 11.65 -12.39
CA ASP A 141 6.41 13.07 -12.72
C ASP A 141 7.54 13.73 -11.91
N LEU A 142 8.28 12.95 -11.13
CA LEU A 142 9.45 13.41 -10.36
C LEU A 142 10.75 12.64 -10.67
N PRO A 143 11.10 12.34 -11.95
CA PRO A 143 12.29 11.56 -12.26
C PRO A 143 13.61 12.24 -11.82
N ASP A 144 13.67 13.58 -11.90
CA ASP A 144 14.90 14.36 -11.68
C ASP A 144 14.89 15.15 -10.37
N MET A 145 13.88 14.97 -9.51
CA MET A 145 13.80 15.70 -8.24
C MET A 145 14.91 15.20 -7.30
N SER A 146 15.89 16.07 -7.01
CA SER A 146 17.00 15.80 -6.10
C SER A 146 16.59 15.86 -4.62
N PHE A 147 15.53 15.13 -4.25
CA PHE A 147 15.05 15.03 -2.89
C PHE A 147 15.62 13.79 -2.20
N LYS A 148 16.18 13.96 -1.00
CA LYS A 148 16.72 12.87 -0.19
C LYS A 148 16.09 12.90 1.21
N PRO A 149 15.74 11.74 1.77
CA PRO A 149 15.29 11.65 3.15
C PRO A 149 16.30 12.24 4.13
N ASP A 150 15.85 13.17 4.98
CA ASP A 150 16.65 13.81 6.02
C ASP A 150 15.83 13.85 7.32
N TYR A 151 16.16 12.97 8.25
CA TYR A 151 15.47 12.88 9.54
C TYR A 151 15.94 13.93 10.56
N ILE A 152 17.03 14.65 10.28
CA ILE A 152 17.56 15.70 11.17
C ILE A 152 16.75 16.97 10.98
N ARG A 153 16.30 17.26 9.75
CA ARG A 153 15.54 18.45 9.43
C ARG A 153 14.19 18.53 10.16
N PRO A 154 13.74 19.74 10.55
CA PRO A 154 12.40 19.95 11.07
C PRO A 154 11.30 19.43 10.13
N LEU A 155 10.20 18.93 10.70
CA LEU A 155 9.11 18.35 9.94
C LEU A 155 8.49 19.37 8.97
N GLN A 156 8.26 20.60 9.45
CA GLN A 156 7.67 21.67 8.66
C GLN A 156 8.53 22.02 7.45
N ASP A 157 9.83 22.27 7.67
CA ASP A 157 10.78 22.60 6.60
C ASP A 157 10.85 21.48 5.56
N THR A 158 10.83 20.22 6.01
CA THR A 158 10.82 19.06 5.14
C THR A 158 9.60 19.06 4.20
N TYR A 159 8.42 19.35 4.74
CA TYR A 159 7.18 19.37 3.96
C TYR A 159 7.14 20.57 3.02
N MET A 160 7.56 21.74 3.49
CA MET A 160 7.66 22.95 2.67
C MET A 160 8.59 22.74 1.49
N ASP A 161 9.82 22.29 1.74
CA ASP A 161 10.83 22.05 0.69
C ASP A 161 10.33 21.00 -0.31
N PHE A 162 9.69 19.93 0.18
CA PHE A 162 9.12 18.91 -0.68
C PHE A 162 8.00 19.47 -1.57
N THR A 163 7.04 20.20 -1.00
CA THR A 163 5.95 20.84 -1.74
C THR A 163 6.48 21.84 -2.77
N HIS A 164 7.44 22.70 -2.39
CA HIS A 164 8.09 23.62 -3.33
C HIS A 164 8.78 22.87 -4.47
N GLY A 165 9.49 21.78 -4.16
CA GLY A 165 10.14 20.94 -5.16
C GLY A 165 9.15 20.30 -6.14
N ILE A 166 8.00 19.79 -5.65
CA ILE A 166 6.93 19.26 -6.50
C ILE A 166 6.39 20.34 -7.44
N ILE A 167 6.07 21.53 -6.92
CA ILE A 167 5.51 22.63 -7.71
C ILE A 167 6.51 23.08 -8.78
N ALA A 168 7.80 23.16 -8.43
CA ALA A 168 8.86 23.52 -9.37
C ALA A 168 9.01 22.46 -10.48
N ALA A 169 9.01 21.18 -10.13
CA ALA A 169 9.21 20.07 -11.07
C ALA A 169 8.00 19.85 -11.98
N THR A 170 6.78 19.87 -11.43
CA THR A 170 5.55 19.53 -12.17
C THR A 170 4.90 20.74 -12.84
N ARG A 171 5.21 21.97 -12.38
CA ARG A 171 4.54 23.23 -12.76
C ARG A 171 3.02 23.18 -12.52
N ARG A 172 2.60 22.39 -11.53
CA ARG A 172 1.19 22.21 -11.12
C ARG A 172 1.02 22.56 -9.64
N LEU A 173 -0.23 22.85 -9.29
CA LEU A 173 -0.65 23.18 -7.94
C LEU A 173 -1.68 22.18 -7.39
N ASP A 174 -1.94 21.07 -8.08
CA ASP A 174 -2.85 20.01 -7.65
C ASP A 174 -2.48 19.45 -6.26
N ILE A 175 -1.21 19.54 -5.88
CA ILE A 175 -0.68 19.19 -4.56
C ILE A 175 -1.36 19.92 -3.39
N ILE A 176 -1.88 21.13 -3.58
CA ILE A 176 -2.51 21.92 -2.50
C ILE A 176 -3.99 21.57 -2.30
N SER A 177 -4.58 20.83 -3.23
CA SER A 177 -5.99 20.43 -3.23
C SER A 177 -6.23 19.01 -2.71
N ILE A 178 -5.17 18.35 -2.21
CA ILE A 178 -5.19 16.97 -1.68
C ILE A 178 -5.62 16.97 -0.22
#